data_AF-A0A925HRI6-F1
#
_entry.id   AF-A0A925HRI6-F1
#
_cell.length_a   1.000
_cell.length_b   1.000
_cell.length_c   1.000
_cell.angle_alpha   90.00
_cell.angle_beta   90.00
_cell.angle_gamma   90.00
#
_symmetry.space_group_name_H-M   'P 1'
#
loop_
_entity.id
_entity.type
_entity.pdbx_description
1 polymer ?
#
loop_
_entity_poly.entity_id
_entity_poly.type
_entity_poly.pdbx_seq_one_letter_code
_entity_poly.pdbx_strand_id
1 'polypeptide(L)'
;MAIQAWCDPSWLVRNLKGNSLIISDCEGYEGALFCDQWVPAFASCTFVIELHEAFVPGVTERCRGMFADTHEVQIVDMRHGMPLRARPASFTAEEMLRVSTEARGPQQWMVLTPLSGSLPAQ
;
A
#
# COMPACT_ATOMS: atom_id res chain seq x y z
N MET A 1 -18.23 -5.65 -14.73
CA MET A 1 -16.99 -5.56 -13.91
C MET A 1 -16.32 -6.92 -13.99
N ALA A 2 -15.12 -7.01 -14.56
CA ALA A 2 -14.40 -8.27 -14.69
C ALA A 2 -13.21 -8.25 -13.74
N ILE A 3 -13.10 -9.25 -12.87
CA ILE A 3 -11.94 -9.45 -12.00
C ILE A 3 -10.83 -10.06 -12.87
N GLN A 4 -9.63 -9.49 -12.81
CA GLN A 4 -8.46 -10.05 -13.47
C GLN A 4 -7.71 -10.97 -12.51
N ALA A 5 -7.10 -12.02 -13.05
CA ALA A 5 -6.32 -12.97 -12.25
C ALA A 5 -4.95 -12.44 -11.82
N TRP A 6 -4.45 -11.39 -12.49
CA TRP A 6 -3.11 -10.87 -12.28
C TRP A 6 -3.04 -9.36 -12.48
N CYS A 7 -2.22 -8.71 -11.68
CA CYS A 7 -1.85 -7.30 -11.82
C CYS A 7 -0.33 -7.19 -11.78
N ASP A 8 0.26 -6.83 -12.90
CA ASP A 8 1.68 -6.51 -13.01
C ASP A 8 1.86 -5.05 -13.43
N PRO A 9 3.09 -4.53 -13.35
CA PRO A 9 3.32 -3.15 -13.75
C PRO A 9 2.89 -2.85 -15.20
N SER A 10 3.09 -3.77 -16.14
CA SER A 10 2.72 -3.56 -17.55
C SER A 10 1.20 -3.47 -17.73
N TRP A 11 0.43 -4.20 -16.92
CA TRP A 11 -1.01 -4.06 -16.84
C TRP A 11 -1.41 -2.67 -16.35
N LEU A 12 -0.76 -2.16 -15.30
CA LEU A 12 -1.01 -0.80 -14.79
C LEU A 12 -0.72 0.26 -15.85
N VAL A 13 0.38 0.18 -16.59
CA VAL A 13 0.68 1.11 -17.70
C VAL A 13 -0.44 1.17 -18.73
N ARG A 14 -1.05 0.04 -19.06
CA ARG A 14 -2.09 -0.04 -20.10
C ARG A 14 -3.48 0.37 -19.62
N ASN A 15 -3.78 0.21 -18.34
CA ASN A 15 -5.16 0.25 -17.84
C ASN A 15 -5.40 1.30 -16.75
N LEU A 16 -4.36 1.75 -16.05
CA LEU A 16 -4.51 2.71 -14.98
C LEU A 16 -4.82 4.09 -15.55
N LYS A 17 -5.85 4.73 -14.98
CA LYS A 17 -6.21 6.11 -15.29
C LYS A 17 -5.68 7.03 -14.20
N GLY A 18 -5.29 8.24 -14.57
CA GLY A 18 -4.95 9.27 -13.60
C GLY A 18 -6.12 9.58 -12.65
N ASN A 19 -5.82 10.18 -11.50
CA ASN A 19 -6.79 10.49 -10.43
C ASN A 19 -7.56 9.26 -9.90
N SER A 20 -7.03 8.05 -10.08
CA SER A 20 -7.60 6.84 -9.47
C SER A 20 -7.18 6.72 -8.01
N LEU A 21 -8.06 6.13 -7.19
CA LEU A 21 -7.70 5.59 -5.88
C LEU A 21 -7.20 4.15 -6.06
N ILE A 22 -6.00 3.87 -5.56
CA ILE A 22 -5.38 2.54 -5.57
C ILE A 22 -5.28 2.06 -4.12
N ILE A 23 -5.85 0.89 -3.85
CA ILE A 23 -5.73 0.19 -2.57
C ILE A 23 -5.06 -1.15 -2.85
N SER A 24 -3.94 -1.44 -2.18
CA SER A 24 -3.16 -2.65 -2.44
C SER A 24 -2.66 -3.27 -1.15
N ASP A 25 -3.01 -4.53 -0.98
CA ASP A 25 -2.33 -5.49 -0.11
C ASP A 25 -1.93 -6.64 -1.05
N CYS A 26 -0.64 -6.76 -1.34
CA CYS A 26 -0.11 -7.72 -2.31
C CYS A 26 1.00 -8.60 -1.74
N GLU A 27 1.05 -8.71 -0.41
CA GLU A 27 1.80 -9.76 0.28
C GLU A 27 3.28 -9.87 -0.12
N GLY A 28 3.98 -8.73 -0.21
CA GLY A 28 5.40 -8.66 -0.54
C GLY A 28 5.71 -8.34 -2.02
N TYR A 29 4.70 -8.19 -2.87
CA TYR A 29 4.89 -7.83 -4.28
C TYR A 29 4.97 -6.31 -4.53
N GLU A 30 4.96 -5.48 -3.48
CA GLU A 30 4.78 -4.02 -3.60
C GLU A 30 5.93 -3.37 -4.37
N GLY A 31 7.17 -3.78 -4.07
CA GLY A 31 8.36 -3.27 -4.75
C GLY A 31 8.34 -3.57 -6.24
N ALA A 32 7.91 -4.78 -6.62
CA ALA A 32 7.78 -5.16 -8.02
C ALA A 32 6.63 -4.41 -8.70
N LEU A 33 5.48 -4.31 -8.04
CA LEU A 33 4.27 -3.70 -8.60
C LEU A 33 4.40 -2.19 -8.80
N PHE A 34 5.05 -1.50 -7.87
CA PHE A 34 5.07 -0.03 -7.83
C PHE A 34 6.44 0.59 -8.12
N CYS A 35 7.55 -0.15 -7.97
CA CYS A 35 8.89 0.43 -8.02
C CYS A 35 9.81 -0.14 -9.12
N ASP A 36 9.48 -1.28 -9.75
CA ASP A 36 10.32 -1.83 -10.82
C ASP A 36 10.19 -1.03 -12.13
N GLN A 37 9.03 -0.39 -12.36
CA GLN A 37 8.86 0.56 -13.44
C GLN A 37 7.93 1.71 -13.02
N TRP A 38 8.22 2.90 -13.54
CA TRP A 38 7.33 4.04 -13.37
C TRP A 38 6.11 3.94 -14.29
N VAL A 39 4.92 4.15 -13.73
CA VAL A 39 3.68 4.30 -14.49
C VAL A 39 3.27 5.77 -14.46
N PRO A 40 3.22 6.49 -15.59
CA PRO A 40 2.96 7.94 -15.60
C PRO A 40 1.69 8.37 -14.85
N ALA A 41 0.63 7.56 -14.90
CA ALA A 41 -0.62 7.84 -14.21
C ALA A 41 -0.47 7.91 -12.69
N PHE A 42 0.55 7.27 -12.12
CA PHE A 42 0.82 7.27 -10.68
C PHE A 42 0.92 8.67 -10.10
N ALA A 43 1.52 9.63 -10.81
CA ALA A 43 1.76 10.99 -10.31
C ALA A 43 0.49 11.72 -9.81
N SER A 44 -0.68 11.31 -10.31
CA SER A 44 -1.98 11.91 -9.98
C SER A 44 -2.88 10.98 -9.15
N CYS A 45 -2.43 9.76 -8.87
CA CYS A 45 -3.22 8.79 -8.13
C CYS A 45 -3.12 9.02 -6.62
N THR A 46 -4.12 8.58 -5.88
CA THR A 46 -4.03 8.42 -4.43
C THR A 46 -3.80 6.95 -4.12
N PHE A 47 -2.87 6.64 -3.23
CA PHE A 47 -2.58 5.26 -2.87
C PHE A 47 -2.79 5.00 -1.39
N VAL A 48 -3.24 3.78 -1.09
CA VAL A 48 -3.26 3.18 0.24
C VAL A 48 -2.65 1.78 0.09
N ILE A 49 -1.38 1.62 0.46
CA ILE A 49 -0.58 0.41 0.21
C ILE A 49 -0.20 -0.21 1.54
N GLU A 50 -0.51 -1.49 1.75
CA GLU A 50 0.07 -2.26 2.83
C GLU A 50 1.47 -2.74 2.43
N LEU A 51 2.46 -2.43 3.26
CA LEU A 51 3.86 -2.75 3.04
C LEU A 51 4.28 -3.92 3.92
N HIS A 52 4.90 -4.92 3.29
CA HIS A 52 5.32 -6.17 3.92
C HIS A 52 6.85 -6.20 4.16
N GLU A 53 7.33 -5.34 5.06
CA GLU A 53 8.76 -5.21 5.41
C GLU A 53 9.38 -6.53 5.89
N ALA A 54 8.58 -7.36 6.56
CA ALA A 54 9.01 -8.69 7.01
C ALA A 54 9.28 -9.68 5.87
N PHE A 55 8.65 -9.50 4.70
CA PHE A 55 8.80 -10.40 3.54
C PHE A 55 9.86 -9.87 2.58
N VAL A 56 9.87 -8.56 2.36
CA VAL A 56 10.83 -7.89 1.48
C VAL A 56 11.51 -6.75 2.25
N PRO A 57 12.66 -7.01 2.88
CA PRO A 57 13.42 -5.98 3.58
C PRO A 57 13.77 -4.81 2.66
N GLY A 58 13.53 -3.59 3.14
CA GLY A 58 13.75 -2.33 2.45
C GLY A 58 12.59 -1.88 1.55
N VAL A 59 11.49 -2.63 1.45
CA VAL A 59 10.36 -2.26 0.58
C VAL A 59 9.73 -0.92 0.98
N THR A 60 9.67 -0.62 2.28
CA THR A 60 9.11 0.65 2.78
C THR A 60 9.89 1.85 2.26
N GLU A 61 11.21 1.85 2.44
CA GLU A 61 12.06 2.94 1.98
C GLU A 61 12.14 3.02 0.46
N ARG A 62 12.09 1.86 -0.23
CA ARG A 62 12.04 1.81 -1.68
C ARG A 62 10.78 2.49 -2.23
N CYS A 63 9.61 2.11 -1.71
CA CYS A 63 8.34 2.72 -2.08
C CYS A 63 8.31 4.21 -1.71
N ARG A 64 8.76 4.58 -0.51
CA ARG A 64 8.86 5.99 -0.08
C ARG A 64 9.71 6.81 -1.06
N GLY A 65 10.87 6.30 -1.46
CA GLY A 65 11.76 6.94 -2.42
C GLY A 65 11.14 7.08 -3.81
N MET A 66 10.42 6.04 -4.28
CA MET A 66 9.75 6.06 -5.59
C MET A 66 8.72 7.20 -5.73
N PHE A 67 8.01 7.52 -4.66
CA PHE A 67 6.93 8.49 -4.68
C PHE A 67 7.29 9.85 -4.08
N ALA A 68 8.50 10.03 -3.56
CA ALA A 68 8.92 11.23 -2.82
C ALA A 68 8.74 12.54 -3.60
N ASP A 69 8.96 12.52 -4.92
CA ASP A 69 8.87 13.73 -5.76
C ASP A 69 7.43 14.05 -6.21
N THR A 70 6.49 13.12 -6.04
CA THR A 70 5.13 13.25 -6.59
C THR A 70 4.03 13.20 -5.54
N HIS A 71 4.32 12.69 -4.35
CA HIS A 71 3.32 12.50 -3.29
C HIS A 71 3.82 12.99 -1.94
N GLU A 72 2.88 13.50 -1.14
CA GLU A 72 3.03 13.51 0.30
C GLU A 72 2.88 12.07 0.81
N VAL A 73 3.89 11.59 1.55
CA VAL A 73 3.96 10.23 2.06
C VAL A 73 3.65 10.21 3.55
N GLN A 74 2.65 9.42 3.95
CA GLN A 74 2.32 9.17 5.34
C GLN A 74 2.39 7.67 5.63
N ILE A 75 3.17 7.28 6.64
CA ILE A 75 3.15 5.92 7.19
C ILE A 75 2.17 5.89 8.37
N VAL A 76 1.22 4.95 8.31
CA VAL A 76 0.21 4.69 9.32
C VAL A 76 0.50 3.34 9.96
N ASP A 77 1.03 3.38 11.18
CA ASP A 77 1.40 2.21 11.98
C ASP A 77 0.35 1.90 13.08
N MET A 78 -0.92 2.16 12.78
CA MET A 78 -2.00 2.11 13.77
C MET A 78 -2.80 0.80 13.69
N ARG A 79 -2.15 -0.34 13.88
CA ARG A 79 -2.86 -1.53 14.39
C ARG A 79 -3.19 -1.37 15.88
N HIS A 80 -2.43 -0.55 16.59
CA HIS A 80 -2.66 -0.21 17.99
C HIS A 80 -3.65 0.95 18.12
N GLY A 81 -4.82 0.70 18.74
CA GLY A 81 -5.75 1.76 19.15
C GLY A 81 -7.11 1.78 18.46
N MET A 82 -7.34 0.94 17.44
CA MET A 82 -8.69 0.74 16.93
C MET A 82 -9.52 -0.03 17.97
N PRO A 83 -10.62 0.51 18.49
CA PRO A 83 -11.44 -0.20 19.45
C PRO A 83 -12.03 -1.45 18.79
N LEU A 84 -11.61 -2.62 19.26
CA LEU A 84 -12.19 -3.90 18.85
C LEU A 84 -13.68 -3.86 19.19
N ARG A 85 -14.55 -3.79 18.17
CA ARG A 85 -16.01 -3.80 18.36
C ARG A 85 -16.52 -5.12 18.97
N ALA A 86 -15.78 -6.20 18.73
CA ALA A 86 -16.00 -7.49 19.34
C ALA A 86 -14.64 -8.11 19.66
N ARG A 87 -14.40 -8.39 20.95
CA ARG A 87 -13.28 -9.22 21.37
C ARG A 87 -13.84 -10.59 21.70
N PRO A 88 -13.53 -11.64 20.92
CA PRO A 88 -13.81 -13.00 21.36
C PRO A 88 -13.19 -13.21 22.74
N ALA A 89 -13.98 -13.65 23.71
CA ALA A 89 -13.50 -13.85 25.09
C ALA A 89 -12.32 -14.84 25.18
N SER A 90 -12.11 -15.63 24.13
CA SER A 90 -11.07 -16.64 24.00
C SER A 90 -9.67 -16.10 23.72
N PHE A 91 -9.49 -14.82 23.37
CA PHE A 91 -8.18 -14.26 23.06
C PHE A 91 -7.71 -13.23 24.10
N THR A 92 -6.48 -13.44 24.59
CA THR A 92 -5.69 -12.44 25.30
C THR A 92 -5.40 -11.22 24.39
N ALA A 93 -4.95 -10.11 24.98
CA ALA A 93 -4.60 -8.93 24.19
C ALA A 93 -3.40 -9.21 23.27
N GLU A 94 -2.46 -10.02 23.74
CA GLU A 94 -1.30 -10.48 22.97
C GLU A 94 -1.71 -11.38 21.80
N GLU A 95 -2.62 -12.34 22.02
CA GLU A 95 -3.12 -13.19 20.93
C GLU A 95 -3.93 -12.40 19.92
N MET A 96 -4.76 -11.44 20.36
CA MET A 96 -5.44 -10.52 19.44
C MET A 96 -4.44 -9.74 18.59
N LEU A 97 -3.35 -9.24 19.20
CA LEU A 97 -2.30 -8.55 18.47
C LEU A 97 -1.62 -9.47 17.44
N ARG A 98 -1.21 -10.67 17.86
CA ARG A 98 -0.58 -11.66 16.96
C ARG A 98 -1.50 -12.09 15.82
N VAL A 99 -2.78 -12.35 16.07
CA VAL A 99 -3.75 -12.71 15.03
C VAL A 99 -4.03 -11.54 14.11
N SER A 100 -4.08 -10.31 14.65
CA SER A 100 -4.26 -9.12 13.82
C SER A 100 -3.10 -8.87 12.86
N THR A 101 -1.92 -9.46 13.09
CA THR A 101 -0.80 -9.45 12.13
C THR A 101 -0.62 -10.79 11.42
N GLU A 102 -1.61 -11.69 11.48
CA GLU A 102 -1.53 -13.04 10.93
C GLU A 102 -0.32 -13.86 11.40
N ALA A 103 0.17 -13.55 12.61
CA ALA A 103 1.41 -14.05 13.18
C ALA A 103 2.67 -13.77 12.33
N ARG A 104 2.63 -12.72 11.51
CA ARG A 104 3.72 -12.21 10.67
C ARG A 104 4.42 -11.04 11.37
N GLY A 105 5.55 -10.62 10.77
CA GLY A 105 6.33 -9.47 11.21
C GLY A 105 5.66 -8.13 10.88
N PRO A 106 6.42 -7.01 10.88
CA PRO A 106 5.87 -5.68 10.64
C PRO A 106 5.09 -5.57 9.32
N GLN A 107 3.88 -5.01 9.42
CA GLN A 107 3.00 -4.65 8.31
C GLN A 107 2.45 -3.25 8.57
N GLN A 108 2.74 -2.31 7.66
CA GLN A 108 2.39 -0.90 7.82
C GLN A 108 1.63 -0.41 6.60
N TRP A 109 0.70 0.52 6.81
CA TRP A 109 -0.02 1.15 5.70
C TRP A 109 0.69 2.44 5.30
N MET A 110 0.96 2.60 4.01
CA MET A 110 1.47 3.83 3.42
C MET A 110 0.35 4.51 2.63
N VAL A 111 0.03 5.74 3.03
CA VAL A 111 -0.91 6.61 2.33
C VAL A 111 -0.11 7.62 1.52
N LEU A 112 -0.38 7.66 0.21
CA LEU A 112 0.26 8.58 -0.73
C LEU A 112 -0.79 9.53 -1.29
N THR A 113 -0.63 10.82 -1.01
CA THR A 113 -1.50 11.87 -1.55
C THR A 113 -0.73 12.65 -2.62
N PRO A 114 -1.24 12.78 -3.85
CA PRO A 114 -0.50 13.46 -4.91
C PRO A 114 -0.30 14.94 -4.57
N LEU A 115 0.90 15.47 -4.84
CA LEU A 115 1.20 16.88 -4.61
C LEU A 115 0.39 17.75 -5.58
N SER A 116 -0.22 18.82 -5.08
CA SER A 116 -0.98 19.79 -5.90
C SER A 116 -0.10 20.37 -7.02
N GLY A 117 -0.27 19.86 -8.25
CA GLY A 117 0.51 20.28 -9.43
C GLY A 117 0.93 19.16 -10.38
N SER A 118 0.76 17.89 -9.99
CA SER A 118 1.17 16.72 -10.79
C SER A 118 0.10 16.21 -11.77
N LEU A 119 -0.92 17.02 -12.10
CA LEU A 119 -1.90 16.65 -13.12
C LEU A 119 -1.19 16.49 -14.48
N PRO A 120 -1.29 15.32 -15.14
CA PRO A 120 -0.74 15.17 -16.48
C PRO A 120 -1.47 16.09 -17.45
N ALA A 121 -0.71 16.75 -18.33
CA ALA A 121 -1.27 17.48 -19.47
C ALA A 121 -2.15 16.51 -20.29
N GLN A 122 -3.34 16.99 -20.65
CA GLN A 122 -4.33 16.27 -21.47
C GLN A 122 -3.78 15.94 -22.86
#